data_AF-A0A519DNN3-F1
#
_entry.id   AF-A0A519DNN3-F1
#
_cell.length_a   1.000
_cell.length_b   1.000
_cell.length_c   1.000
_cell.angle_alpha   90.00
_cell.angle_beta   90.00
_cell.angle_gamma   90.00
#
_symmetry.space_group_name_H-M   'P 1'
#
loop_
_entity.id
_entity.type
_entity.pdbx_description
1 polymer ?
#
loop_
_entity_poly.entity_id
_entity_poly.type
_entity_poly.pdbx_seq_one_letter_code
_entity_poly.pdbx_strand_id
1 'polypeptide(L)'
;MEVDLLGGSARPMGRTVATWRARIERRIEAWGPFRRVLRPRDKVAFRRMLHAARSRAAAGGMIPAVDPMEPILLAMLVEAYDRIARLEEALQNGEGTDE
;
A
#
# COMPACT_ATOMS: atom_id res chain seq x y z
N MET A 1 36.07 -43.21 -17.86
CA MET A 1 35.78 -41.90 -18.50
C MET A 1 34.40 -41.53 -18.02
N GLU A 2 34.36 -40.72 -16.97
CA GLU A 2 33.19 -40.46 -16.12
C GLU A 2 32.37 -39.34 -16.76
N VAL A 3 31.08 -39.62 -17.01
CA VAL A 3 30.10 -38.66 -17.50
C VAL A 3 29.58 -37.87 -16.31
N ASP A 4 30.05 -36.63 -16.16
CA ASP A 4 29.59 -35.74 -15.10
C ASP A 4 28.23 -35.13 -15.50
N LEU A 5 27.18 -35.89 -15.16
CA LEU A 5 25.78 -35.50 -15.18
C LEU A 5 25.46 -34.69 -13.93
N LEU A 6 25.77 -33.39 -13.86
CA LEU A 6 25.06 -32.51 -12.92
C LEU A 6 24.91 -31.11 -13.48
N GLY A 7 23.67 -30.80 -13.83
CA GLY A 7 23.22 -29.46 -14.14
C GLY A 7 23.62 -28.49 -13.04
N GLY A 8 24.26 -27.40 -13.45
CA GLY A 8 24.52 -26.24 -12.61
C GLY A 8 23.19 -25.63 -12.17
N SER A 9 22.60 -26.18 -11.11
CA SER A 9 21.62 -25.47 -10.28
C SER A 9 22.36 -24.30 -9.65
N ALA A 10 22.33 -23.15 -10.31
CA ALA A 10 22.66 -21.88 -9.70
C ALA A 10 21.84 -21.76 -8.40
N ARG A 11 22.49 -21.96 -7.25
CA ARG A 11 21.90 -21.62 -5.96
C ARG A 11 21.51 -20.14 -6.05
N PRO A 12 20.27 -19.73 -5.80
CA PRO A 12 19.90 -18.32 -5.90
C PRO A 12 20.56 -17.57 -4.74
N MET A 13 21.78 -17.07 -4.98
CA MET A 13 22.46 -16.17 -4.06
C MET A 13 21.66 -14.88 -3.95
N GLY A 14 21.34 -14.51 -2.71
CA GLY A 14 21.01 -13.15 -2.26
C GLY A 14 20.05 -12.36 -3.13
N ARG A 15 18.81 -12.82 -3.29
CA ARG A 15 17.74 -11.98 -3.87
C ARG A 15 17.69 -10.67 -3.08
N THR A 16 18.04 -9.55 -3.70
CA THR A 16 17.93 -8.23 -3.07
C THR A 16 16.58 -8.13 -2.37
N VAL A 17 16.58 -7.86 -1.06
CA VAL A 17 15.34 -7.72 -0.32
C VAL A 17 14.57 -6.56 -0.95
N ALA A 18 13.40 -6.85 -1.52
CA ALA A 18 12.60 -5.84 -2.19
C ALA A 18 12.31 -4.68 -1.23
N THR A 19 12.55 -3.45 -1.70
CA THR A 19 12.25 -2.23 -0.95
C THR A 19 10.78 -2.17 -0.58
N TRP A 20 10.43 -1.41 0.46
CA TRP A 20 9.03 -1.37 0.87
C TRP A 20 8.12 -0.84 -0.23
N ARG A 21 8.57 0.20 -0.92
CA ARG A 21 7.92 0.75 -2.12
C ARG A 21 7.65 -0.34 -3.15
N ALA A 22 8.63 -1.18 -3.45
CA ALA A 22 8.48 -2.25 -4.43
C ALA A 22 7.46 -3.31 -3.98
N ARG A 23 7.42 -3.68 -2.68
CA ARG A 23 6.42 -4.66 -2.21
C ARG A 23 5.01 -4.04 -2.18
N ILE A 24 4.88 -2.74 -1.87
CA ILE A 24 3.61 -2.00 -1.97
C ILE A 24 3.11 -2.02 -3.41
N GLU A 25 3.92 -1.62 -4.39
CA GLU A 25 3.47 -1.60 -5.79
C GLU A 25 3.05 -3.00 -6.29
N ARG A 26 3.79 -4.06 -5.93
CA ARG A 26 3.37 -5.44 -6.26
C ARG A 26 2.00 -5.79 -5.67
N ARG A 27 1.72 -5.37 -4.45
CA ARG A 27 0.40 -5.57 -3.83
C ARG A 27 -0.69 -4.78 -4.56
N ILE A 28 -0.40 -3.53 -4.92
CA ILE A 28 -1.34 -2.67 -5.67
C ILE A 28 -1.68 -3.27 -7.04
N GLU A 29 -0.67 -3.79 -7.73
CA GLU A 29 -0.84 -4.46 -9.02
C GLU A 29 -1.74 -5.70 -8.88
N ALA A 30 -1.52 -6.53 -7.86
CA ALA A 30 -2.33 -7.70 -7.58
C ALA A 30 -3.83 -7.36 -7.34
N TRP A 31 -4.15 -6.14 -6.91
CA TRP A 31 -5.54 -5.67 -6.75
C TRP A 31 -6.18 -5.14 -8.03
N GLY A 32 -5.48 -5.19 -9.18
CA GLY A 32 -6.00 -4.76 -10.47
C GLY A 32 -7.38 -5.35 -10.84
N PRO A 33 -7.59 -6.68 -10.73
CA PRO A 33 -8.88 -7.30 -10.99
C PRO A 33 -10.01 -6.78 -10.09
N PHE A 34 -9.74 -6.60 -8.80
CA PHE A 34 -10.69 -6.02 -7.84
C PHE A 34 -11.02 -4.57 -8.21
N ARG A 35 -10.02 -3.74 -8.48
CA ARG A 35 -10.21 -2.35 -8.92
C ARG A 35 -11.08 -2.25 -10.18
N ARG A 36 -10.96 -3.21 -11.10
CA ARG A 36 -11.67 -3.20 -12.38
C ARG A 36 -13.19 -3.29 -12.21
N VAL A 37 -13.67 -4.09 -11.25
CA VAL A 37 -15.11 -4.33 -11.02
C VAL A 37 -15.78 -3.27 -10.14
N LEU A 38 -15.02 -2.38 -9.49
CA LEU A 38 -15.57 -1.29 -8.69
C LEU A 38 -16.38 -0.28 -9.52
N ARG A 39 -17.40 0.32 -8.89
CA ARG A 39 -18.15 1.46 -9.46
C ARG A 39 -17.23 2.67 -9.65
N PRO A 40 -17.54 3.62 -10.55
CA PRO A 40 -16.71 4.80 -10.77
C PRO A 40 -16.39 5.60 -9.50
N ARG A 41 -17.39 5.80 -8.63
CA ARG A 41 -17.22 6.47 -7.33
C ARG A 41 -16.21 5.73 -6.44
N ASP A 42 -16.34 4.42 -6.35
CA ASP A 42 -15.47 3.58 -5.51
C ASP A 42 -14.05 3.51 -6.06
N LYS A 43 -13.87 3.55 -7.39
CA LYS A 43 -12.54 3.65 -8.02
C LYS A 43 -11.80 4.92 -7.62
N VAL A 44 -12.51 6.04 -7.46
CA VAL A 44 -11.91 7.30 -6.99
C VAL A 44 -11.45 7.17 -5.54
N ALA A 45 -12.31 6.63 -4.66
CA ALA A 45 -11.97 6.40 -3.26
C ALA A 45 -10.79 5.42 -3.13
N PHE A 46 -10.82 4.32 -3.87
CA PHE A 46 -9.75 3.32 -3.93
C PHE A 46 -8.42 3.95 -4.36
N ARG A 47 -8.41 4.80 -5.41
CA ARG A 47 -7.18 5.49 -5.84
C ARG A 47 -6.61 6.42 -4.77
N ARG A 48 -7.46 7.15 -4.05
CA ARG A 48 -7.03 8.01 -2.92
C ARG A 48 -6.41 7.17 -1.80
N MET A 49 -7.04 6.05 -1.47
CA MET A 49 -6.52 5.08 -0.51
C MET A 49 -5.13 4.53 -0.92
N LEU A 50 -4.94 4.20 -2.20
CA LEU A 50 -3.62 3.77 -2.71
C LEU A 50 -2.55 4.87 -2.62
N HIS A 51 -2.92 6.14 -2.76
CA HIS A 51 -1.99 7.26 -2.58
C HIS A 51 -1.48 7.34 -1.14
N ALA A 52 -2.37 7.13 -0.15
CA ALA A 52 -2.01 7.09 1.27
C ALA A 52 -0.97 6.01 1.59
N ALA A 53 -1.12 4.82 1.00
CA ALA A 53 -0.16 3.74 1.17
C ALA A 53 1.23 4.10 0.60
N ARG A 54 1.27 4.78 -0.55
CA ARG A 54 2.52 5.22 -1.17
C ARG A 54 3.20 6.35 -0.40
N SER A 55 2.44 7.33 0.09
CA SER A 55 2.99 8.48 0.82
C SER A 55 3.67 8.05 2.13
N ARG A 56 3.19 6.98 2.75
CA ARG A 56 3.72 6.41 4.00
C ARG A 56 4.64 5.21 3.80
N ALA A 57 5.12 4.97 2.57
CA ALA A 57 6.01 3.85 2.28
C ALA A 57 7.33 3.86 3.07
N ALA A 58 7.82 5.05 3.46
CA ALA A 58 8.99 5.18 4.32
C ALA A 58 8.71 4.70 5.76
N ALA A 59 7.54 5.05 6.31
CA ALA A 59 7.14 4.67 7.67
C ALA A 59 6.94 3.16 7.80
N GLY A 60 6.44 2.51 6.75
CA GLY A 60 6.24 1.07 6.83
C GLY A 60 7.55 0.28 7.01
N GLY A 61 8.71 0.82 6.63
CA GLY A 61 9.99 0.12 6.75
C GLY A 61 10.40 -0.11 8.21
N MET A 62 9.71 0.57 9.13
CA MET A 62 9.86 0.45 10.57
C MET A 62 9.14 -0.77 11.15
N ILE A 63 8.18 -1.36 10.42
CA ILE A 63 7.48 -2.58 10.83
C ILE A 63 8.20 -3.75 10.15
N PRO A 64 8.84 -4.67 10.90
CA PRO A 64 9.47 -5.87 10.35
C PRO A 64 8.41 -6.92 9.96
N ALA A 65 7.48 -6.54 9.08
CA ALA A 65 6.43 -7.41 8.57
C ALA A 65 6.90 -8.14 7.29
N VAL A 66 6.62 -9.44 7.24
CA VAL A 66 6.83 -10.27 6.04
C VAL A 66 5.82 -9.88 4.94
N ASP A 67 4.59 -9.59 5.33
CA ASP A 67 3.52 -9.15 4.42
C ASP A 67 3.36 -7.62 4.44
N PRO A 68 3.39 -6.92 3.28
CA PRO A 68 3.04 -5.51 3.18
C PRO A 68 1.62 -5.13 3.62
N MET A 69 0.70 -6.09 3.80
CA MET A 69 -0.71 -5.78 4.05
C MET A 69 -0.90 -4.88 5.26
N GLU A 70 -0.32 -5.24 6.41
CA GLU A 70 -0.51 -4.52 7.67
C GLU A 70 -0.08 -3.04 7.57
N PRO A 71 1.16 -2.69 7.18
CA PRO A 71 1.56 -1.30 7.04
C PRO A 71 0.79 -0.56 5.94
N ILE A 72 0.38 -1.25 4.87
CA ILE A 72 -0.48 -0.63 3.84
C ILE A 72 -1.82 -0.23 4.45
N LEU A 73 -2.49 -1.13 5.18
CA LEU A 73 -3.79 -0.87 5.78
C LEU A 73 -3.69 0.22 6.86
N LEU A 74 -2.67 0.19 7.70
CA LEU A 74 -2.42 1.25 8.69
C LEU A 74 -2.26 2.62 8.01
N ALA A 75 -1.45 2.70 6.94
CA ALA A 75 -1.29 3.94 6.19
C ALA A 75 -2.61 4.47 5.59
N MET A 76 -3.44 3.57 5.07
CA MET A 76 -4.75 3.88 4.51
C MET A 76 -5.74 4.36 5.58
N LEU A 77 -5.75 3.70 6.75
CA LEU A 77 -6.61 4.06 7.88
C LEU A 77 -6.21 5.41 8.47
N VAL A 78 -4.92 5.66 8.68
CA VAL A 78 -4.42 6.95 9.19
C VAL A 78 -4.88 8.09 8.29
N GLU A 79 -4.77 7.96 6.97
CA GLU A 79 -5.29 8.97 6.04
C GLU A 79 -6.80 9.15 6.12
N ALA A 80 -7.56 8.06 6.29
CA ALA A 80 -9.00 8.11 6.41
C ALA A 80 -9.44 8.86 7.68
N TYR A 81 -8.85 8.54 8.83
CA TYR A 81 -9.13 9.21 10.11
C TYR A 81 -8.76 10.69 10.05
N ASP A 82 -7.58 11.02 9.54
CA ASP A 82 -7.11 12.39 9.37
C ASP A 82 -8.02 13.21 8.43
N ARG A 83 -8.55 12.58 7.37
CA ARG A 83 -9.51 13.22 6.49
C ARG A 83 -10.89 13.41 7.14
N ILE A 84 -11.32 12.47 7.98
CA ILE A 84 -12.58 12.59 8.74
C ILE A 84 -12.46 13.76 9.73
N ALA A 85 -11.37 13.82 10.52
CA ALA A 85 -11.13 14.88 11.47
C ALA A 85 -11.16 16.28 10.81
N ARG A 86 -10.47 16.45 9.68
CA ARG A 86 -10.53 17.72 8.91
C ARG A 86 -11.92 18.10 8.42
N LEU A 87 -12.74 17.11 8.06
CA LEU A 87 -14.12 17.38 7.62
C LEU A 87 -15.00 17.76 8.81
N GLU A 88 -14.83 17.10 9.95
CA GLU A 88 -15.53 17.43 11.20
C GLU A 88 -15.17 18.84 11.68
N GLU A 89 -13.88 19.21 11.67
CA GLU A 89 -13.41 20.56 11.98
C GLU A 89 -14.00 21.61 11.02
N ALA A 90 -14.04 21.33 9.72
CA ALA A 90 -14.59 22.25 8.72
C ALA A 90 -16.10 22.49 8.92
N LEU A 91 -16.85 21.47 9.33
CA LEU A 91 -18.27 21.59 9.65
C LEU A 91 -18.48 22.44 10.91
N GLN A 92 -17.72 22.16 11.98
CA GLN A 92 -17.78 22.95 13.22
C GLN A 92 -17.44 24.43 12.99
N ASN A 93 -16.44 24.71 12.15
CA ASN A 93 -16.03 26.08 11.85
C ASN A 93 -17.01 26.82 10.90
N GLY A 94 -17.74 26.08 10.05
CA GLY A 94 -18.73 26.66 9.13
C GLY A 94 -20.10 26.90 9.79
N GLU A 95 -20.45 26.13 10.82
CA GLU A 95 -21.68 26.28 11.60
C GLU A 95 -21.64 27.47 12.58
N GLY A 96 -20.46 28.07 12.82
CA GLY A 96 -20.27 29.21 13.73
C GLY A 96 -20.38 30.61 13.10
N THR A 97 -20.85 30.73 11.86
CA THR A 97 -20.88 32.01 11.10
C THR A 97 -22.28 32.55 10.79
N ASP A 98 -23.35 31.93 11.31
CA ASP A 98 -24.75 32.32 11.05
C ASP A 98 -25.52 32.83 12.30
N GLU A 99 -24.82 33.35 13.32
CA GLU A 99 -25.44 34.13 14.43
C GLU A 99 -25.08 35.62 14.40
#